data_AF-A0A0J7KCH4-F1
#
_entry.id   AF-A0A0J7KCH4-F1
#
_cell.length_a   1.000
_cell.length_b   1.000
_cell.length_c   1.000
_cell.angle_alpha   90.00
_cell.angle_beta   90.00
_cell.angle_gamma   90.00
#
_symmetry.space_group_name_H-M   'P 1'
#
loop_
_entity.id
_entity.type
_entity.pdbx_description
1 polymer ?
#
loop_
_entity_poly.entity_id
_entity_poly.type
_entity_poly.pdbx_seq_one_letter_code
_entity_poly.pdbx_strand_id
1 'polypeptide(L)'
;MPNFIKGLYHVQEHGKEDQFIEVFSKFGPRFIIDGDFNAKHTVWGSRLITPKGRELLKDINAERCDFVSSCKPTYWPADKEKVPDLIDFFIMKGISNIYLEVDNVDDLTSDYVPVMMTISSTLIKKKKRQVLTNKFTKWDKFREELDGLIDLKVRLKTTNELDVQAQNLVDAMHRAAKILTPTSKNTMKPDRQKYFNKINNQLNRLIKDMNNKNLEEYLGNLTTDDDTNYSLWKATRKFKRPATRVPPLKDEFGEWVRCDVEKANVFARHLARVFQPHDVQSNVALIKIYKDNSQIKYITSLEVAQEIDNNINLKKALGIDEMSPRVLKELSRKAKRVTLHELHSSREFFQIIAEKQADAELMHAEAAKAQAAASEMHAHAMTEIASAVQKLADTAAIQADNEKERIQIFDKLVTILNPSLPENTNNE
;
A
#
# COMPACT_ATOMS: atom_id res chain seq x y z
N MET A 1 -3.67 44.20 -8.15
CA MET A 1 -4.90 43.55 -8.65
C MET A 1 -5.58 44.52 -9.59
N PRO A 2 -5.98 44.10 -10.79
CA PRO A 2 -7.43 44.01 -10.97
C PRO A 2 -7.87 42.93 -11.99
N ASN A 3 -9.17 42.69 -11.99
CA ASN A 3 -9.96 42.01 -13.03
C ASN A 3 -10.21 40.52 -12.79
N PHE A 4 -10.97 40.31 -11.71
CA PHE A 4 -12.09 39.37 -11.64
C PHE A 4 -11.81 37.96 -12.17
N ILE A 5 -11.41 37.05 -11.27
CA ILE A 5 -11.89 35.66 -11.38
C ILE A 5 -13.40 35.77 -11.30
N LYS A 6 -14.07 35.71 -12.45
CA LYS A 6 -15.52 35.84 -12.53
C LYS A 6 -16.09 34.45 -12.28
N GLY A 7 -16.44 34.18 -11.03
CA GLY A 7 -17.18 32.99 -10.57
C GLY A 7 -16.30 31.83 -10.11
N LEU A 8 -16.23 31.62 -8.78
CA LEU A 8 -16.15 30.28 -8.22
C LEU A 8 -17.50 29.61 -8.50
N TYR A 9 -17.51 28.44 -9.14
CA TYR A 9 -18.75 27.71 -9.42
C TYR A 9 -18.60 26.28 -8.95
N HIS A 10 -19.20 25.99 -7.80
CA HIS A 10 -19.27 24.64 -7.24
C HIS A 10 -20.34 23.84 -7.97
N VAL A 11 -19.91 22.81 -8.73
CA VAL A 11 -20.81 21.87 -9.40
C VAL A 11 -21.38 20.92 -8.33
N GLN A 12 -22.69 20.98 -8.04
CA GLN A 12 -23.39 19.93 -7.30
C GLN A 12 -23.98 18.90 -8.28
N GLU A 13 -23.92 17.63 -7.90
CA GLU A 13 -24.31 16.49 -8.73
C GLU A 13 -25.71 16.65 -9.37
N HIS A 14 -25.86 16.10 -10.59
CA HIS A 14 -27.08 15.98 -11.40
C HIS A 14 -27.33 17.01 -12.52
N GLY A 15 -26.28 17.41 -13.25
CA GLY A 15 -26.46 17.87 -14.63
C GLY A 15 -26.48 16.69 -15.61
N LYS A 16 -27.53 16.55 -16.43
CA LYS A 16 -27.54 15.67 -17.60
C LYS A 16 -26.37 16.03 -18.55
N GLU A 17 -26.01 15.10 -19.42
CA GLU A 17 -24.89 15.12 -20.40
C GLU A 17 -24.93 16.28 -21.43
N ASP A 18 -25.23 17.53 -21.04
CA ASP A 18 -25.27 18.66 -21.96
C ASP A 18 -24.43 19.86 -21.45
N GLN A 19 -23.20 19.87 -21.97
CA GLN A 19 -22.40 21.00 -22.46
C GLN A 19 -21.76 21.95 -21.42
N PHE A 20 -20.64 21.50 -20.85
CA PHE A 20 -19.70 22.34 -20.10
C PHE A 20 -19.20 23.55 -20.93
N ILE A 21 -19.26 23.47 -22.26
CA ILE A 21 -18.96 24.57 -23.18
C ILE A 21 -19.83 25.81 -22.91
N GLU A 22 -21.14 25.64 -22.66
CA GLU A 22 -22.03 26.76 -22.35
C GLU A 22 -21.67 27.40 -21.02
N VAL A 23 -21.30 26.58 -20.04
CA VAL A 23 -20.83 27.02 -18.73
C VAL A 23 -19.54 27.82 -18.86
N PHE A 24 -18.55 27.31 -19.59
CA PHE A 24 -17.28 28.01 -19.85
C PHE A 24 -17.48 29.32 -20.62
N SER A 25 -18.44 29.36 -21.55
CA SER A 25 -18.76 30.55 -22.34
C SER A 25 -19.35 31.69 -21.50
N LYS A 26 -20.06 31.39 -20.40
CA LYS A 26 -20.66 32.39 -19.50
C LYS A 26 -19.64 33.14 -18.63
N PHE A 27 -18.51 32.51 -18.30
CA PHE A 27 -17.51 33.09 -17.39
C PHE A 27 -16.51 34.03 -18.08
N GLY A 28 -16.50 34.08 -19.41
CA GLY A 28 -15.68 35.01 -20.19
C GLY A 28 -14.22 34.56 -20.36
N PRO A 29 -13.27 35.49 -20.63
CA PRO A 29 -11.92 35.15 -21.07
C PRO A 29 -10.97 34.67 -19.97
N ARG A 30 -11.30 34.90 -18.68
CA ARG A 30 -10.50 34.45 -17.53
C ARG A 30 -11.38 33.98 -16.40
N PHE A 31 -11.21 32.73 -15.98
CA PHE A 31 -11.96 32.14 -14.88
C PHE A 31 -11.21 30.99 -14.22
N ILE A 32 -11.67 30.61 -13.03
CA ILE A 32 -11.31 29.38 -12.31
C ILE A 32 -12.63 28.76 -11.83
N ILE A 33 -12.85 27.50 -12.17
CA ILE A 33 -13.98 26.70 -11.72
C ILE A 33 -13.42 25.59 -10.84
N ASP A 34 -13.96 25.47 -9.64
CA ASP A 34 -13.62 24.48 -8.63
C ASP A 34 -14.88 23.66 -8.29
N GLY A 35 -14.73 22.36 -8.14
CA GLY A 35 -15.85 21.55 -7.65
C GLY A 35 -15.67 20.06 -7.87
N ASP A 36 -16.65 19.33 -7.38
CA ASP A 36 -16.79 17.90 -7.63
C ASP A 36 -17.43 17.72 -9.01
N PHE A 37 -16.59 17.47 -10.02
CA PHE A 37 -17.09 17.20 -11.36
C PHE A 37 -17.70 15.79 -11.48
N ASN A 38 -17.45 14.92 -10.50
CA ASN A 38 -17.69 13.47 -10.54
C ASN A 38 -17.29 12.87 -11.91
N ALA A 39 -16.18 13.38 -12.46
CA ALA A 39 -15.70 13.09 -13.81
C ALA A 39 -14.29 12.51 -13.73
N LYS A 40 -14.16 11.25 -14.11
CA LYS A 40 -12.92 10.48 -13.98
C LYS A 40 -12.18 10.45 -15.30
N HIS A 41 -10.94 10.95 -15.32
CA HIS A 41 -10.02 10.78 -16.43
C HIS A 41 -8.57 10.72 -15.92
N THR A 42 -7.75 9.89 -16.55
CA THR A 42 -6.33 9.69 -16.19
C THR A 42 -5.45 10.93 -16.41
N VAL A 43 -5.96 11.93 -17.11
CA VAL A 43 -5.22 13.15 -17.50
C VAL A 43 -5.09 14.11 -16.32
N TRP A 44 -6.08 14.15 -15.42
CA TRP A 44 -6.02 14.90 -14.17
C TRP A 44 -5.67 14.03 -12.96
N GLY A 45 -5.35 12.74 -13.15
CA GLY A 45 -4.86 11.86 -12.10
C GLY A 45 -5.88 10.88 -11.53
N SER A 46 -7.08 10.77 -12.11
CA SER A 46 -8.04 9.72 -11.74
C SER A 46 -7.60 8.34 -12.22
N ARG A 47 -7.97 7.28 -11.49
CA ARG A 47 -7.59 5.90 -11.84
C ARG A 47 -8.33 5.36 -13.05
N LEU A 48 -9.54 5.84 -13.30
CA LEU A 48 -10.43 5.34 -14.35
C LEU A 48 -10.81 6.44 -15.35
N ILE A 49 -11.30 6.01 -16.51
CA ILE A 49 -11.85 6.91 -17.52
C ILE A 49 -13.36 6.65 -17.60
N THR A 50 -14.15 7.67 -17.29
CA THR A 50 -15.62 7.64 -17.41
C THR A 50 -16.07 8.33 -18.71
N PRO A 51 -17.28 8.03 -19.23
CA PRO A 51 -17.86 8.78 -20.36
C PRO A 51 -17.87 10.29 -20.10
N LYS A 52 -18.36 10.70 -18.93
CA LYS A 52 -18.37 12.10 -18.47
C LYS A 52 -16.97 12.72 -18.45
N GLY A 53 -15.95 11.98 -18.00
CA GLY A 53 -14.56 12.45 -18.02
C GLY A 53 -13.98 12.62 -19.44
N ARG A 54 -14.38 11.79 -20.40
CA ARG A 54 -13.96 11.96 -21.82
C ARG A 54 -14.62 13.17 -22.46
N GLU A 55 -15.89 13.38 -22.19
CA GLU A 55 -16.64 14.52 -22.69
C GLU A 55 -16.11 15.84 -22.09
N LEU A 56 -15.93 15.88 -20.77
CA LEU A 56 -15.36 17.05 -20.10
C LEU A 56 -13.96 17.38 -20.64
N LEU A 57 -13.11 16.39 -20.89
CA LEU A 57 -11.80 16.63 -21.50
C LEU A 57 -11.92 17.16 -22.94
N LYS A 58 -12.90 16.70 -23.72
CA LYS A 58 -13.16 17.21 -25.06
C LYS A 58 -13.58 18.69 -25.01
N ASP A 59 -14.44 19.05 -24.08
CA ASP A 59 -14.94 20.43 -23.89
C ASP A 59 -13.84 21.37 -23.39
N ILE A 60 -13.03 20.94 -22.42
CA ILE A 60 -11.84 21.68 -21.94
C ILE A 60 -10.91 22.00 -23.11
N ASN A 61 -10.63 21.02 -23.98
CA ASN A 61 -9.76 21.21 -25.12
C ASN A 61 -10.38 22.11 -26.20
N ALA A 62 -11.69 21.98 -26.45
CA ALA A 62 -12.41 22.80 -27.43
C ALA A 62 -12.39 24.29 -27.03
N GLU A 63 -12.60 24.58 -25.75
CA GLU A 63 -12.61 25.93 -25.20
C GLU A 63 -11.23 26.49 -24.83
N ARG A 64 -10.15 25.72 -25.07
CA ARG A 64 -8.76 26.06 -24.71
C ARG A 64 -8.62 26.40 -23.23
N CYS A 65 -9.29 25.65 -22.39
CA CYS A 65 -9.13 25.69 -20.93
C CYS A 65 -7.96 24.78 -20.52
N ASP A 66 -7.36 25.11 -19.39
CA ASP A 66 -6.40 24.28 -18.68
C ASP A 66 -7.07 23.67 -17.44
N PHE A 67 -6.47 22.62 -16.87
CA PHE A 67 -6.89 22.05 -15.59
C PHE A 67 -5.68 21.90 -14.67
N VAL A 68 -5.91 21.94 -13.36
CA VAL A 68 -4.88 21.72 -12.35
C VAL A 68 -5.44 20.85 -11.23
N SER A 69 -4.69 19.83 -10.84
CA SER A 69 -5.02 18.92 -9.74
C SER A 69 -3.81 18.72 -8.83
N SER A 70 -4.06 18.21 -7.62
CA SER A 70 -3.02 17.86 -6.64
C SER A 70 -2.30 16.54 -6.97
N CYS A 71 -2.77 15.80 -7.98
CA CYS A 71 -2.32 14.45 -8.32
C CYS A 71 -2.43 13.42 -7.16
N LYS A 72 -3.21 13.72 -6.13
CA LYS A 72 -3.51 12.85 -4.99
C LYS A 72 -5.03 12.60 -4.91
N PRO A 73 -5.49 11.47 -4.36
CA PRO A 73 -6.92 11.22 -4.20
C PRO A 73 -7.58 12.33 -3.36
N THR A 74 -8.71 12.84 -3.84
CA THR A 74 -9.48 13.92 -3.21
C THR A 74 -10.75 13.40 -2.56
N TYR A 75 -11.26 12.27 -3.03
CA TYR A 75 -12.36 11.54 -2.42
C TYR A 75 -11.84 10.27 -1.74
N TRP A 76 -12.07 10.18 -0.44
CA TRP A 76 -11.76 9.10 0.50
C TRP A 76 -13.05 8.53 1.09
N PRO A 77 -13.76 7.66 0.36
CA PRO A 77 -15.01 7.10 0.82
C PRO A 77 -14.81 6.28 2.11
N ALA A 78 -15.71 6.44 3.09
CA ALA A 78 -15.76 5.57 4.27
C ALA A 78 -16.09 4.10 3.91
N ASP A 79 -16.70 3.89 2.74
CA ASP A 79 -17.04 2.58 2.19
C ASP A 79 -15.79 1.86 1.64
N LYS A 80 -15.51 0.68 2.20
CA LYS A 80 -14.35 -0.17 1.87
C LYS A 80 -14.38 -0.70 0.43
N GLU A 81 -15.53 -0.67 -0.25
CA GLU A 81 -15.67 -1.07 -1.66
C GLU A 81 -15.27 0.04 -2.64
N LYS A 82 -15.34 1.31 -2.21
CA LYS A 82 -14.98 2.45 -3.04
C LYS A 82 -13.50 2.76 -2.81
N VAL A 83 -12.75 2.82 -3.89
CA VAL A 83 -11.32 3.13 -3.82
C VAL A 83 -11.12 4.64 -3.99
N PRO A 84 -10.24 5.27 -3.19
CA PRO A 84 -9.96 6.68 -3.32
C PRO A 84 -9.65 7.09 -4.75
N ASP A 85 -10.17 8.24 -5.15
CA ASP A 85 -10.04 8.74 -6.51
C ASP A 85 -9.88 10.26 -6.51
N LEU A 86 -9.41 10.78 -7.64
CA LEU A 86 -9.28 12.21 -7.86
C LEU A 86 -10.46 12.66 -8.73
N ILE A 87 -11.42 13.32 -8.12
CA ILE A 87 -12.63 13.86 -8.78
C ILE A 87 -12.82 15.35 -8.54
N ASP A 88 -12.10 15.91 -7.57
CA ASP A 88 -12.05 17.33 -7.28
C ASP A 88 -10.77 17.91 -7.89
N PHE A 89 -10.94 18.88 -8.77
CA PHE A 89 -9.83 19.58 -9.41
C PHE A 89 -10.31 20.95 -9.86
N PHE A 90 -9.40 21.73 -10.44
CA PHE A 90 -9.71 23.07 -10.93
C PHE A 90 -9.63 23.11 -12.45
N ILE A 91 -10.58 23.79 -13.08
CA ILE A 91 -10.56 24.13 -14.51
C ILE A 91 -10.35 25.64 -14.61
N MET A 92 -9.45 26.09 -15.47
CA MET A 92 -9.13 27.51 -15.61
C MET A 92 -8.93 27.92 -17.05
N LYS A 93 -9.17 29.19 -17.34
CA LYS A 93 -8.92 29.79 -18.65
C LYS A 93 -8.11 31.07 -18.48
N GLY A 94 -7.06 31.22 -19.27
CA GLY A 94 -6.25 32.45 -19.30
C GLY A 94 -5.37 32.69 -18.06
N ILE A 95 -5.08 31.66 -17.26
CA ILE A 95 -4.19 31.69 -16.09
C ILE A 95 -3.07 30.67 -16.30
N SER A 96 -1.81 31.07 -16.10
CA SER A 96 -0.67 30.17 -16.26
C SER A 96 -0.41 29.33 -15.01
N ASN A 97 -0.24 28.02 -15.18
CA ASN A 97 0.12 27.04 -14.14
C ASN A 97 1.48 27.33 -13.43
N ILE A 98 2.23 28.34 -13.87
CA ILE A 98 3.51 28.74 -13.22
C ILE A 98 3.26 29.59 -11.95
N TYR A 99 2.08 30.22 -11.85
CA TYR A 99 1.69 31.02 -10.69
C TYR A 99 0.88 30.23 -9.65
N LEU A 100 0.69 28.93 -9.89
CA LEU A 100 -0.24 28.09 -9.17
C LEU A 100 0.48 26.94 -8.46
N GLU A 101 0.12 26.75 -7.21
CA GLU A 101 0.47 25.60 -6.39
C GLU A 101 -0.83 24.98 -5.89
N VAL A 102 -0.96 23.66 -6.03
CA VAL A 102 -2.16 22.93 -5.65
C VAL A 102 -1.73 21.77 -4.78
N ASP A 103 -2.22 21.76 -3.56
CA ASP A 103 -1.95 20.73 -2.56
C ASP A 103 -3.27 20.29 -1.92
N ASN A 104 -3.27 19.05 -1.45
CA ASN A 104 -4.33 18.57 -0.57
C ASN A 104 -4.03 19.07 0.84
N VAL A 105 -5.05 19.58 1.52
CA VAL A 105 -4.99 19.82 2.96
C VAL A 105 -5.41 18.53 3.63
N ASP A 106 -4.48 17.90 4.36
CA ASP A 106 -4.73 16.66 5.09
C ASP A 106 -5.64 16.95 6.31
N ASP A 107 -6.92 17.18 6.05
CA ASP A 107 -7.98 17.38 7.03
C ASP A 107 -8.84 16.10 7.06
N LEU A 108 -8.85 15.43 8.22
CA LEU A 108 -9.49 14.11 8.41
C LEU A 108 -10.96 14.21 8.82
N THR A 109 -11.58 15.39 8.66
CA THR A 109 -12.94 15.66 9.13
C THR A 109 -14.03 15.23 8.15
N SER A 110 -13.69 14.83 6.92
CA SER A 110 -14.66 14.42 5.87
C SER A 110 -14.11 13.32 4.95
N ASP A 111 -15.02 12.64 4.25
CA ASP A 111 -14.72 11.71 3.14
C ASP A 111 -14.15 12.44 1.90
N TYR A 112 -14.11 13.78 1.91
CA TYR A 112 -13.44 14.58 0.90
C TYR A 112 -12.27 15.33 1.53
N VAL A 113 -11.12 15.28 0.86
CA VAL A 113 -9.91 16.01 1.22
C VAL A 113 -9.95 17.37 0.53
N PRO A 114 -9.99 18.48 1.28
CA PRO A 114 -10.01 19.81 0.68
C PRO A 114 -8.79 20.03 -0.22
N VAL A 115 -9.04 20.46 -1.45
CA VAL A 115 -7.97 20.82 -2.39
C VAL A 115 -7.73 22.32 -2.31
N MET A 116 -6.53 22.73 -1.93
CA MET A 116 -6.15 24.13 -1.80
C MET A 116 -5.35 24.56 -3.02
N MET A 117 -5.83 25.60 -3.72
CA MET A 117 -5.07 26.27 -4.76
C MET A 117 -4.52 27.60 -4.23
N THR A 118 -3.20 27.75 -4.25
CA THR A 118 -2.51 29.01 -3.96
C THR A 118 -2.17 29.71 -5.27
N ILE A 119 -2.69 30.94 -5.43
CA ILE A 119 -2.40 31.82 -6.55
C ILE A 119 -1.39 32.86 -6.09
N SER A 120 -0.16 32.78 -6.58
CA SER A 120 0.89 33.75 -6.25
C SER A 120 0.96 34.85 -7.30
N SER A 121 1.24 36.09 -6.86
CA SER A 121 1.61 37.18 -7.75
C SER A 121 3.04 37.04 -8.30
N THR A 122 3.79 36.04 -7.83
CA THR A 122 5.18 35.76 -8.22
C THR A 122 5.31 34.31 -8.71
N LEU A 123 6.32 34.04 -9.55
CA LEU A 123 6.51 32.72 -10.16
C LEU A 123 6.86 31.67 -9.09
N ILE A 124 6.07 30.58 -9.01
CA ILE A 124 6.30 29.47 -8.08
C ILE A 124 7.30 28.49 -8.72
N LYS A 125 8.49 28.37 -8.15
CA LYS A 125 9.52 27.43 -8.64
C LYS A 125 9.22 26.01 -8.16
N LYS A 126 8.51 25.21 -8.98
CA LYS A 126 8.32 23.77 -8.72
C LYS A 126 9.70 23.08 -8.58
N LYS A 127 9.94 22.38 -7.47
CA LYS A 127 11.18 21.62 -7.26
C LYS A 127 11.29 20.54 -8.34
N LYS A 128 12.30 20.66 -9.20
CA LYS A 128 12.60 19.61 -10.17
C LYS A 128 13.06 18.36 -9.42
N ARG A 129 12.50 17.19 -9.76
CA ARG A 129 12.97 15.91 -9.21
C ARG A 129 14.48 15.80 -9.43
N GLN A 130 15.23 15.77 -8.33
CA GLN A 130 16.67 15.60 -8.41
C GLN A 130 16.94 14.13 -8.72
N VAL A 131 17.73 13.88 -9.75
CA VAL A 131 18.17 12.53 -10.10
C VAL A 131 19.63 12.46 -9.70
N LEU A 132 19.98 11.49 -8.85
CA LEU A 132 21.32 11.35 -8.28
C LEU A 132 22.42 11.26 -9.34
N THR A 133 22.12 10.64 -10.50
CA THR A 133 23.05 10.51 -11.63
C THR A 133 22.39 10.91 -12.95
N ASN A 134 23.21 11.27 -13.94
CA ASN A 134 22.73 11.62 -15.28
C ASN A 134 23.63 11.03 -16.37
N LYS A 135 23.29 11.28 -17.64
CA LYS A 135 24.07 10.77 -18.78
C LYS A 135 25.49 11.34 -18.90
N PHE A 136 25.81 12.38 -18.12
CA PHE A 136 27.12 13.05 -18.09
C PHE A 136 27.91 12.73 -16.82
N THR A 137 27.43 11.84 -15.96
CA THR A 137 28.17 11.37 -14.79
C THR A 137 29.45 10.68 -15.25
N LYS A 138 30.60 11.12 -14.72
CA LYS A 138 31.92 10.54 -15.03
C LYS A 138 32.16 9.30 -14.17
N TRP A 139 31.77 8.14 -14.67
CA TRP A 139 31.81 6.88 -13.92
C TRP A 139 33.22 6.42 -13.50
N ASP A 140 34.25 6.71 -14.29
CA ASP A 140 35.63 6.32 -13.95
C ASP A 140 36.12 7.05 -12.69
N LYS A 141 35.92 8.38 -12.65
CA LYS A 141 36.21 9.19 -11.47
C LYS A 141 35.32 8.83 -10.28
N PHE A 142 34.10 8.36 -10.55
CA PHE A 142 33.18 7.96 -9.49
C PHE A 142 33.70 6.73 -8.75
N ARG A 143 34.27 5.77 -9.47
CA ARG A 143 34.91 4.60 -8.86
C ARG A 143 36.14 4.99 -8.04
N GLU A 144 36.97 5.89 -8.54
CA GLU A 144 38.17 6.38 -7.83
C GLU A 144 37.79 7.09 -6.53
N GLU A 145 36.82 8.01 -6.58
CA GLU A 145 36.34 8.74 -5.40
C GLU A 145 35.69 7.79 -4.38
N LEU A 146 34.86 6.86 -4.85
CA LEU A 146 34.22 5.86 -4.00
C LEU A 146 35.26 4.94 -3.34
N ASP A 147 36.29 4.52 -4.07
CA ASP A 147 37.38 3.72 -3.53
C ASP A 147 38.20 4.46 -2.47
N GLY A 148 38.33 5.78 -2.58
CA GLY A 148 38.97 6.63 -1.57
C GLY A 148 38.15 6.76 -0.29
N LEU A 149 36.82 6.77 -0.41
CA LEU A 149 35.90 6.93 0.73
C LEU A 149 35.64 5.63 1.51
N ILE A 150 35.88 4.47 0.88
CA ILE A 150 35.60 3.17 1.48
C ILE A 150 36.81 2.64 2.26
N ASP A 151 36.61 2.19 3.51
CA ASP A 151 37.62 1.44 4.27
C ASP A 151 37.21 -0.04 4.41
N LEU A 152 38.13 -0.95 4.07
CA LEU A 152 37.95 -2.41 4.15
C LEU A 152 38.44 -2.99 5.48
N LYS A 153 39.08 -2.19 6.35
CA LYS A 153 39.69 -2.67 7.60
C LYS A 153 38.72 -2.73 8.78
N VAL A 154 37.50 -2.24 8.61
CA VAL A 154 36.50 -2.19 9.68
C VAL A 154 36.00 -3.61 10.00
N ARG A 155 36.23 -4.05 11.24
CA ARG A 155 35.66 -5.30 11.75
C ARG A 155 34.24 -5.01 12.23
N LEU A 156 33.26 -5.68 11.62
CA LEU A 156 31.85 -5.57 11.98
C LEU A 156 31.51 -6.64 13.01
N LYS A 157 31.40 -6.24 14.28
CA LYS A 157 31.11 -7.17 15.40
C LYS A 157 29.78 -6.90 16.10
N THR A 158 29.07 -5.84 15.74
CA THR A 158 27.76 -5.52 16.33
C THR A 158 26.76 -5.10 15.25
N THR A 159 25.45 -5.25 15.52
CA THR A 159 24.37 -4.82 14.60
C THR A 159 24.43 -3.32 14.32
N ASN A 160 24.73 -2.53 15.35
CA ASN A 160 24.86 -1.08 15.21
C ASN A 160 26.05 -0.70 14.34
N GLU A 161 27.19 -1.41 14.46
CA GLU A 161 28.34 -1.18 13.58
C GLU A 161 28.01 -1.53 12.13
N LEU A 162 27.21 -2.56 11.91
CA LEU A 162 26.80 -2.99 10.58
C LEU A 162 25.87 -1.96 9.92
N ASP A 163 24.84 -1.51 10.64
CA ASP A 163 23.93 -0.48 10.14
C ASP A 163 24.66 0.84 9.86
N VAL A 164 25.62 1.20 10.73
CA VAL A 164 26.48 2.37 10.53
C VAL A 164 27.36 2.22 9.29
N GLN A 165 27.94 1.05 9.03
CA GLN A 165 28.75 0.85 7.81
C GLN A 165 27.89 0.83 6.54
N ALA A 166 26.72 0.19 6.57
CA ALA A 166 25.78 0.23 5.45
C ALA A 166 25.36 1.68 5.13
N GLN A 167 25.07 2.48 6.16
CA GLN A 167 24.76 3.90 5.99
C GLN A 167 25.97 4.69 5.46
N ASN A 168 27.18 4.43 5.96
CA ASN A 168 28.40 5.07 5.47
C ASN A 168 28.66 4.76 3.99
N LEU A 169 28.38 3.53 3.55
CA LEU A 169 28.48 3.13 2.15
C LEU A 169 27.49 3.91 1.28
N VAL A 170 26.22 3.98 1.70
CA VAL A 170 25.18 4.76 1.02
C VAL A 170 25.56 6.24 0.95
N ASP A 171 26.06 6.81 2.04
CA ASP A 171 26.50 8.20 2.11
C ASP A 171 27.71 8.46 1.20
N ALA A 172 28.67 7.54 1.15
CA ALA A 172 29.82 7.62 0.26
C ALA A 172 29.40 7.60 -1.21
N MET A 173 28.45 6.72 -1.58
CA MET A 173 27.87 6.67 -2.93
C MET A 173 27.15 7.98 -3.28
N HIS A 174 26.37 8.53 -2.37
CA HIS A 174 25.69 9.82 -2.57
C HIS A 174 26.67 10.97 -2.76
N ARG A 175 27.73 11.04 -1.92
CA ARG A 175 28.77 12.08 -2.02
C ARG A 175 29.49 12.00 -3.36
N ALA A 176 29.97 10.82 -3.75
CA ALA A 176 30.66 10.61 -5.01
C ALA A 176 29.76 10.97 -6.21
N ALA A 177 28.49 10.55 -6.18
CA ALA A 177 27.54 10.85 -7.24
C ALA A 177 27.25 12.34 -7.36
N LYS A 178 27.10 13.06 -6.25
CA LYS A 178 26.83 14.50 -6.22
C LYS A 178 28.00 15.33 -6.75
N ILE A 179 29.23 14.95 -6.46
CA ILE A 179 30.44 15.65 -6.92
C ILE A 179 30.63 15.47 -8.43
N LEU A 180 30.40 14.24 -8.92
CA LEU A 180 30.80 13.84 -10.27
C LEU A 180 29.67 13.81 -11.29
N THR A 181 28.44 14.08 -10.84
CA THR A 181 27.30 14.34 -11.70
C THR A 181 27.20 15.85 -11.91
N PRO A 182 27.59 16.38 -13.08
CA PRO A 182 27.40 17.79 -13.35
C PRO A 182 25.91 18.10 -13.30
N THR A 183 25.50 19.06 -12.47
CA THR A 183 24.12 19.56 -12.46
C THR A 183 23.83 20.11 -13.85
N SER A 184 22.97 19.44 -14.60
CA SER A 184 22.56 19.84 -15.94
C SER A 184 21.83 21.19 -15.86
N LYS A 185 22.57 22.29 -15.98
CA LYS A 185 22.05 23.58 -16.42
C LYS A 185 21.93 23.57 -17.95
N ASN A 186 21.31 22.54 -18.52
CA ASN A 186 20.93 22.56 -19.93
C ASN A 186 19.66 23.39 -20.09
N THR A 187 19.76 24.70 -19.89
CA THR A 187 18.94 25.63 -20.66
C THR A 187 19.61 25.74 -22.02
N MET A 188 19.26 24.85 -22.96
CA MET A 188 19.43 25.18 -24.38
C MET A 188 18.78 26.55 -24.59
N LYS A 189 19.50 27.48 -25.23
CA LYS A 189 18.92 28.80 -25.55
C LYS A 189 17.55 28.57 -26.20
N PRO A 190 16.49 29.30 -25.78
CA PRO A 190 15.10 29.00 -26.16
C PRO A 190 14.91 28.88 -27.69
N ASP A 191 15.65 29.66 -28.48
CA ASP A 191 15.60 29.62 -29.95
C ASP A 191 16.09 28.29 -30.54
N ARG A 192 17.16 27.72 -29.96
CA ARG A 192 17.74 26.46 -30.42
C ARG A 192 16.83 25.28 -30.08
N GLN A 193 16.15 25.34 -28.93
CA GLN A 193 15.14 24.35 -28.54
C GLN A 193 13.90 24.42 -29.45
N LYS A 194 13.44 25.63 -29.79
CA LYS A 194 12.30 25.84 -30.69
C LYS A 194 12.60 25.30 -32.10
N TYR A 195 13.80 25.54 -32.61
CA TYR A 195 14.24 25.01 -33.89
C TYR A 195 14.30 23.47 -33.89
N PHE A 196 14.90 22.87 -32.85
CA PHE A 196 14.95 21.41 -32.70
C PHE A 196 13.54 20.79 -32.66
N ASN A 197 12.63 21.34 -31.84
CA ASN A 197 11.26 20.84 -31.74
C ASN A 197 10.51 20.98 -33.07
N LYS A 198 10.75 22.06 -33.83
CA LYS A 198 10.16 22.25 -35.16
C LYS A 198 10.59 21.16 -36.13
N ILE A 199 11.90 20.89 -36.23
CA ILE A 199 12.41 19.82 -37.10
C ILE A 199 11.91 18.45 -36.65
N ASN A 200 11.92 18.18 -35.35
CA ASN A 200 11.46 16.89 -34.83
C ASN A 200 9.96 16.66 -35.12
N ASN A 201 9.13 17.70 -35.01
CA ASN A 201 7.72 17.62 -35.38
C ASN A 201 7.52 17.44 -36.88
N GLN A 202 8.33 18.09 -37.73
CA GLN A 202 8.30 17.88 -39.18
C GLN A 202 8.68 16.44 -39.54
N LEU A 203 9.74 15.91 -38.94
CA LEU A 203 10.18 14.53 -39.13
C LEU A 203 9.07 13.54 -38.73
N ASN A 204 8.48 13.72 -37.54
CA ASN A 204 7.42 12.85 -37.05
C ASN A 204 6.17 12.88 -37.95
N ARG A 205 5.84 14.05 -38.54
CA ARG A 205 4.76 14.15 -39.54
C ARG A 205 5.10 13.38 -40.80
N LEU A 206 6.30 13.56 -41.35
CA LEU A 206 6.74 12.84 -42.55
C LEU A 206 6.74 11.32 -42.34
N ILE A 207 7.20 10.84 -41.19
CA ILE A 207 7.16 9.42 -40.83
C ILE A 207 5.71 8.92 -40.78
N LYS A 208 4.81 9.71 -40.18
CA LYS A 208 3.38 9.36 -40.12
C LYS A 208 2.75 9.30 -41.50
N ASP A 209 3.02 10.29 -42.35
CA ASP A 209 2.49 10.35 -43.71
C ASP A 209 3.02 9.19 -44.57
N MET A 210 4.31 8.86 -44.44
CA MET A 210 4.91 7.70 -45.11
C MET A 210 4.29 6.37 -44.64
N ASN A 211 4.10 6.21 -43.33
CA ASN A 211 3.45 5.02 -42.79
C ASN A 211 1.99 4.89 -43.23
N ASN A 212 1.25 6.01 -43.30
CA ASN A 212 -0.12 6.03 -43.79
C ASN A 212 -0.19 5.65 -45.28
N LYS A 213 0.70 6.19 -46.12
CA LYS A 213 0.78 5.82 -47.54
C LYS A 213 1.09 4.34 -47.72
N ASN A 214 2.07 3.82 -46.98
CA ASN A 214 2.40 2.39 -47.01
C ASN A 214 1.23 1.53 -46.54
N LEU A 215 0.44 2.01 -45.57
CA LEU A 215 -0.76 1.33 -45.09
C LEU A 215 -1.88 1.36 -46.15
N GLU A 216 -2.12 2.50 -46.80
CA GLU A 216 -3.09 2.64 -47.89
C GLU A 216 -2.75 1.71 -49.07
N GLU A 217 -1.48 1.67 -49.46
CA GLU A 217 -0.99 0.76 -50.51
C GLU A 217 -1.11 -0.70 -50.08
N TYR A 218 -0.76 -1.03 -48.83
CA TYR A 218 -0.94 -2.36 -48.27
C TYR A 218 -2.41 -2.79 -48.28
N LEU A 219 -3.32 -1.91 -47.84
CA LEU A 219 -4.76 -2.18 -47.80
C LEU A 219 -5.37 -2.28 -49.21
N GLY A 220 -4.91 -1.46 -50.16
CA GLY A 220 -5.37 -1.48 -51.55
C GLY A 220 -4.98 -2.75 -52.31
N ASN A 221 -3.90 -3.42 -51.88
CA ASN A 221 -3.42 -4.68 -52.46
C ASN A 221 -4.00 -5.92 -51.76
N LEU A 222 -4.95 -5.77 -50.82
CA LEU A 222 -5.61 -6.90 -50.17
C LEU A 222 -6.74 -7.46 -51.03
N THR A 223 -6.75 -8.78 -51.16
CA THR A 223 -7.63 -9.52 -52.07
C THR A 223 -8.15 -10.80 -51.40
N THR A 224 -9.31 -11.28 -51.89
CA THR A 224 -9.96 -12.51 -51.40
C THR A 224 -9.47 -13.78 -52.11
N ASP A 225 -8.65 -13.64 -53.15
CA ASP A 225 -8.34 -14.71 -54.09
C ASP A 225 -7.20 -15.63 -53.60
N ASP A 226 -7.27 -16.90 -54.02
CA ASP A 226 -6.32 -17.96 -53.68
C ASP A 226 -4.90 -17.65 -54.20
N ASP A 227 -4.80 -17.04 -55.39
CA ASP A 227 -3.53 -16.64 -56.03
C ASP A 227 -2.71 -15.65 -55.18
N THR A 228 -3.39 -14.86 -54.35
CA THR A 228 -2.78 -13.91 -53.41
C THR A 228 -2.67 -14.48 -51.99
N ASN A 229 -2.89 -15.78 -51.85
CA ASN A 229 -2.79 -16.55 -50.62
C ASN A 229 -3.65 -15.97 -49.49
N TYR A 230 -4.89 -15.62 -49.83
CA TYR A 230 -5.91 -15.05 -48.94
C TYR A 230 -5.38 -13.89 -48.09
N SER A 231 -4.72 -12.92 -48.74
CA SER A 231 -4.05 -11.79 -48.10
C SER A 231 -4.99 -10.98 -47.19
N LEU A 232 -6.23 -10.74 -47.63
CA LEU A 232 -7.26 -10.07 -46.84
C LEU A 232 -7.64 -10.87 -45.58
N TRP A 233 -7.84 -12.19 -45.71
CA TRP A 233 -8.14 -13.06 -44.57
C TRP A 233 -6.99 -13.10 -43.56
N LYS A 234 -5.73 -13.17 -44.03
CA LYS A 234 -4.56 -13.14 -43.15
C LYS A 234 -4.38 -11.82 -42.42
N ALA A 235 -4.64 -10.70 -43.10
CA ALA A 235 -4.61 -9.37 -42.51
C ALA A 235 -5.69 -9.25 -41.43
N THR A 236 -6.92 -9.66 -41.75
CA THR A 236 -8.08 -9.57 -40.85
C THR A 236 -8.03 -10.52 -39.66
N ARG A 237 -7.46 -11.72 -39.82
CA ARG A 237 -7.30 -12.72 -38.72
C ARG A 237 -6.48 -12.20 -37.54
N LYS A 238 -5.61 -11.20 -37.77
CA LYS A 238 -4.79 -10.56 -36.73
C LYS A 238 -5.49 -9.41 -36.02
N PHE A 239 -6.63 -8.92 -36.54
CA PHE A 239 -7.46 -8.01 -35.76
C PHE A 239 -7.93 -8.76 -34.53
N LYS A 240 -7.53 -8.25 -33.35
CA LYS A 240 -7.71 -8.94 -32.08
C LYS A 240 -9.15 -9.41 -31.95
N ARG A 241 -9.34 -10.70 -31.67
CA ARG A 241 -10.62 -11.20 -31.15
C ARG A 241 -11.06 -10.28 -30.00
N PRO A 242 -12.37 -9.99 -29.84
CA PRO A 242 -12.86 -9.31 -28.65
C PRO A 242 -12.22 -9.97 -27.44
N ALA A 243 -11.56 -9.18 -26.58
CA ALA A 243 -10.94 -9.73 -25.39
C ALA A 243 -11.99 -10.57 -24.66
N THR A 244 -11.72 -11.86 -24.47
CA THR A 244 -12.53 -12.71 -23.60
C THR A 244 -12.49 -12.05 -22.23
N ARG A 245 -13.60 -11.42 -21.85
CA ARG A 245 -13.72 -10.82 -20.53
C ARG A 245 -13.57 -11.96 -19.53
N VAL A 246 -12.61 -11.84 -18.63
CA VAL A 246 -12.56 -12.73 -17.46
C VAL A 246 -13.91 -12.53 -16.75
N PRO A 247 -14.73 -13.59 -16.61
CA PRO A 247 -16.01 -13.45 -15.94
C PRO A 247 -15.76 -13.00 -14.49
N PRO A 248 -16.63 -12.16 -13.93
CA PRO A 248 -16.47 -11.71 -12.55
C PRO A 248 -16.43 -12.92 -11.60
N LEU A 249 -15.64 -12.83 -10.54
CA LEU A 249 -15.53 -13.90 -9.55
C LEU A 249 -16.83 -13.98 -8.75
N LYS A 250 -17.16 -15.19 -8.27
CA LYS A 250 -18.30 -15.42 -7.38
C LYS A 250 -17.79 -15.91 -6.02
N ASP A 251 -18.53 -15.58 -4.97
CA ASP A 251 -18.25 -16.08 -3.63
C ASP A 251 -18.84 -17.50 -3.45
N GLU A 252 -18.67 -18.03 -2.24
CA GLU A 252 -19.17 -19.35 -1.85
C GLU A 252 -20.69 -19.45 -1.72
N PHE A 253 -21.39 -18.31 -1.72
CA PHE A 253 -22.84 -18.21 -1.71
C PHE A 253 -23.41 -17.97 -3.12
N GLY A 254 -22.55 -17.91 -4.15
CA GLY A 254 -22.94 -17.72 -5.55
C GLY A 254 -23.14 -16.25 -5.96
N GLU A 255 -22.87 -15.31 -5.05
CA GLU A 255 -22.96 -13.88 -5.27
C GLU A 255 -21.72 -13.34 -5.98
N TRP A 256 -21.93 -12.34 -6.83
CA TRP A 256 -20.83 -11.76 -7.61
C TRP A 256 -19.94 -10.88 -6.74
N VAL A 257 -18.63 -11.11 -6.85
CA VAL A 257 -17.57 -10.44 -6.11
C VAL A 257 -17.16 -9.15 -6.83
N ARG A 258 -17.23 -8.01 -6.14
CA ARG A 258 -17.24 -6.69 -6.81
C ARG A 258 -15.99 -5.86 -6.51
N CYS A 259 -15.40 -5.97 -5.31
CA CYS A 259 -14.20 -5.22 -4.94
C CYS A 259 -12.91 -6.07 -4.92
N ASP A 260 -11.73 -5.45 -5.06
CA ASP A 260 -10.46 -6.17 -5.12
C ASP A 260 -10.09 -6.84 -3.78
N VAL A 261 -10.57 -6.29 -2.66
CA VAL A 261 -10.43 -6.90 -1.32
C VAL A 261 -11.29 -8.14 -1.19
N GLU A 262 -12.54 -8.13 -1.66
CA GLU A 262 -13.37 -9.35 -1.69
C GLU A 262 -12.80 -10.39 -2.65
N LYS A 263 -12.28 -9.97 -3.82
CA LYS A 263 -11.58 -10.90 -4.73
C LYS A 263 -10.38 -11.51 -4.03
N ALA A 264 -9.56 -10.70 -3.35
CA ALA A 264 -8.44 -11.17 -2.55
C ALA A 264 -8.90 -12.09 -1.41
N ASN A 265 -10.04 -11.81 -0.78
CA ASN A 265 -10.60 -12.63 0.29
C ASN A 265 -11.22 -13.94 -0.23
N VAL A 266 -11.86 -13.94 -1.40
CA VAL A 266 -12.37 -15.14 -2.07
C VAL A 266 -11.19 -15.99 -2.53
N PHE A 267 -10.14 -15.38 -3.09
CA PHE A 267 -8.88 -16.07 -3.38
C PHE A 267 -8.21 -16.60 -2.12
N ALA A 268 -8.11 -15.81 -1.05
CA ALA A 268 -7.50 -16.23 0.21
C ALA A 268 -8.29 -17.36 0.87
N ARG A 269 -9.62 -17.30 0.89
CA ARG A 269 -10.50 -18.39 1.37
C ARG A 269 -10.40 -19.63 0.50
N HIS A 270 -10.37 -19.46 -0.82
CA HIS A 270 -10.19 -20.57 -1.75
C HIS A 270 -8.84 -21.24 -1.54
N LEU A 271 -7.75 -20.48 -1.44
CA LEU A 271 -6.41 -21.00 -1.15
C LEU A 271 -6.36 -21.64 0.25
N ALA A 272 -6.93 -21.02 1.27
CA ALA A 272 -7.00 -21.61 2.61
C ALA A 272 -7.78 -22.94 2.63
N ARG A 273 -8.82 -23.09 1.80
CA ARG A 273 -9.57 -24.34 1.63
C ARG A 273 -8.77 -25.39 0.85
N VAL A 274 -8.04 -24.98 -0.19
CA VAL A 274 -7.19 -25.87 -1.00
C VAL A 274 -5.97 -26.35 -0.22
N PHE A 275 -5.40 -25.48 0.61
CA PHE A 275 -4.22 -25.74 1.43
C PHE A 275 -4.59 -26.08 2.88
N GLN A 276 -5.63 -26.90 3.08
CA GLN A 276 -5.84 -27.51 4.38
C GLN A 276 -4.86 -28.67 4.60
N PRO A 277 -4.29 -28.81 5.81
CA PRO A 277 -3.52 -30.00 6.17
C PRO A 277 -4.45 -31.20 5.93
N HIS A 278 -4.05 -32.13 5.09
CA HIS A 278 -4.82 -33.36 4.97
C HIS A 278 -4.78 -34.08 6.31
N ASP A 279 -5.94 -34.47 6.82
CA ASP A 279 -6.10 -35.31 8.01
C ASP A 279 -5.75 -36.79 7.68
N VAL A 280 -4.70 -36.98 6.88
CA VAL A 280 -3.99 -38.25 6.91
C VAL A 280 -3.40 -38.26 8.31
N GLN A 281 -3.81 -39.23 9.14
CA GLN A 281 -3.01 -39.65 10.29
C GLN A 281 -1.61 -39.95 9.75
N SER A 282 -0.78 -38.93 9.70
CA SER A 282 0.63 -39.09 9.48
C SER A 282 1.09 -39.80 10.73
N ASN A 283 1.20 -41.13 10.65
CA ASN A 283 2.09 -41.93 11.50
C ASN A 283 3.57 -41.50 11.36
N VAL A 284 3.82 -40.33 10.76
CA VAL A 284 5.05 -39.60 10.86
C VAL A 284 4.99 -38.91 12.21
N ALA A 285 5.63 -39.54 13.20
CA ALA A 285 6.04 -38.87 14.43
C ALA A 285 6.47 -37.44 14.10
N LEU A 286 6.10 -36.46 14.92
CA LEU A 286 6.65 -35.10 14.85
C LEU A 286 8.17 -35.21 14.77
N ILE A 287 8.69 -35.23 13.55
CA ILE A 287 10.10 -35.04 13.30
C ILE A 287 10.24 -33.61 13.78
N LYS A 288 10.82 -33.46 14.99
CA LYS A 288 11.51 -32.23 15.42
C LYS A 288 11.95 -31.58 14.14
N ILE A 289 11.34 -30.47 13.73
CA ILE A 289 11.82 -29.76 12.55
C ILE A 289 13.24 -29.45 12.93
N TYR A 290 14.12 -30.27 12.36
CA TYR A 290 15.52 -30.26 12.69
C TYR A 290 15.91 -28.82 12.41
N LYS A 291 16.67 -28.24 13.34
CA LYS A 291 17.68 -27.25 12.99
C LYS A 291 18.08 -27.55 11.57
N ASP A 292 17.70 -26.69 10.62
CA ASP A 292 18.24 -26.84 9.29
C ASP A 292 19.71 -26.45 9.46
N ASN A 293 20.50 -27.46 9.86
CA ASN A 293 21.95 -27.45 9.91
C ASN A 293 22.48 -27.48 8.46
N SER A 294 21.65 -27.23 7.44
CA SER A 294 22.14 -26.83 6.15
C SER A 294 23.05 -25.63 6.39
N GLN A 295 24.36 -25.92 6.32
CA GLN A 295 25.40 -24.94 6.50
C GLN A 295 25.16 -23.91 5.39
N ILE A 296 24.50 -22.78 5.74
CA ILE A 296 24.09 -21.79 4.76
C ILE A 296 25.32 -21.46 3.91
N LYS A 297 25.20 -21.60 2.58
CA LYS A 297 26.35 -21.49 1.70
C LYS A 297 26.95 -20.09 1.84
N TYR A 298 28.24 -19.99 2.13
CA TYR A 298 28.93 -18.70 2.13
C TYR A 298 28.87 -18.13 0.72
N ILE A 299 28.48 -16.86 0.62
CA ILE A 299 28.41 -16.18 -0.67
C ILE A 299 29.82 -15.72 -1.01
N THR A 300 30.21 -15.83 -2.27
CA THR A 300 31.50 -15.31 -2.72
C THR A 300 31.36 -13.89 -3.26
N SER A 301 32.45 -13.10 -3.22
CA SER A 301 32.46 -11.77 -3.87
C SER A 301 32.15 -11.85 -5.36
N LEU A 302 32.40 -13.02 -5.97
CA LEU A 302 32.10 -13.28 -7.36
C LEU A 302 30.59 -13.48 -7.58
N GLU A 303 29.91 -14.24 -6.71
CA GLU A 303 28.45 -14.41 -6.75
C GLU A 303 27.74 -13.05 -6.56
N VAL A 304 28.18 -12.21 -5.60
CA VAL A 304 27.62 -10.85 -5.43
C VAL A 304 27.85 -9.99 -6.68
N ALA A 305 29.04 -10.04 -7.27
CA ALA A 305 29.32 -9.29 -8.48
C ALA A 305 28.47 -9.77 -9.66
N GLN A 306 28.31 -11.10 -9.83
CA GLN A 306 27.48 -11.69 -10.87
C GLN A 306 26.01 -11.32 -10.73
N GLU A 307 25.48 -11.32 -9.51
CA GLU A 307 24.10 -10.91 -9.24
C GLU A 307 23.86 -9.44 -9.63
N ILE A 308 24.78 -8.56 -9.22
CA ILE A 308 24.72 -7.13 -9.54
C ILE A 308 24.82 -6.88 -11.06
N ASP A 309 25.72 -7.59 -11.74
CA ASP A 309 26.02 -7.32 -13.14
C ASP A 309 25.00 -7.94 -14.12
N ASN A 310 24.46 -9.12 -13.79
CA ASN A 310 23.63 -9.93 -14.69
C ASN A 310 22.13 -9.91 -14.35
N ASN A 311 21.76 -9.86 -13.07
CA ASN A 311 20.38 -10.09 -12.63
C ASN A 311 19.62 -8.80 -12.24
N ILE A 312 20.31 -7.68 -12.10
CA ILE A 312 19.67 -6.40 -11.79
C ILE A 312 18.94 -5.80 -13.01
N ASN A 313 17.63 -5.57 -12.84
CA ASN A 313 16.83 -4.86 -13.83
C ASN A 313 17.08 -3.34 -13.79
N LEU A 314 17.66 -2.80 -14.87
CA LEU A 314 17.98 -1.37 -15.02
C LEU A 314 16.74 -0.45 -15.04
N LYS A 315 15.54 -0.99 -15.28
CA LYS A 315 14.27 -0.24 -15.31
C LYS A 315 13.54 -0.24 -13.96
N LYS A 316 14.10 -0.86 -12.92
CA LYS A 316 13.50 -0.86 -11.58
C LYS A 316 13.41 0.58 -11.06
N ALA A 317 12.30 0.90 -10.40
CA ALA A 317 12.10 2.21 -9.79
C ALA A 317 13.13 2.46 -8.68
N LEU A 318 13.44 3.74 -8.44
CA LEU A 318 14.33 4.17 -7.36
C LEU A 318 13.70 3.81 -6.01
N GLY A 319 14.50 3.26 -5.11
CA GLY A 319 14.10 3.01 -3.73
C GLY A 319 14.06 4.30 -2.89
N ILE A 320 13.80 4.13 -1.60
CA ILE A 320 13.84 5.20 -0.57
C ILE A 320 15.23 5.84 -0.51
N ASP A 321 16.25 5.05 -0.79
CA ASP A 321 17.66 5.44 -0.88
C ASP A 321 18.00 6.27 -2.13
N GLU A 322 17.03 6.52 -3.03
CA GLU A 322 17.21 7.24 -4.30
C GLU A 322 18.32 6.65 -5.22
N MET A 323 18.77 5.44 -4.92
CA MET A 323 19.84 4.77 -5.64
C MET A 323 19.29 4.09 -6.89
N SER A 324 19.89 4.43 -8.04
CA SER A 324 19.51 3.77 -9.28
C SER A 324 20.21 2.41 -9.40
N PRO A 325 19.54 1.40 -10.00
CA PRO A 325 20.16 0.12 -10.35
C PRO A 325 21.43 0.29 -11.19
N ARG A 326 21.52 1.39 -11.93
CA ARG A 326 22.69 1.77 -12.73
C ARG A 326 23.90 2.11 -11.86
N VAL A 327 23.71 2.75 -10.71
CA VAL A 327 24.82 3.08 -9.79
C VAL A 327 25.40 1.81 -9.19
N LEU A 328 24.55 0.83 -8.85
CA LEU A 328 25.00 -0.48 -8.35
C LEU A 328 25.87 -1.22 -9.36
N LYS A 329 25.52 -1.16 -10.65
CA LYS A 329 26.32 -1.77 -11.72
C LYS A 329 27.69 -1.08 -11.93
N GLU A 330 27.77 0.21 -11.63
CA GLU A 330 28.99 1.01 -11.78
C GLU A 330 29.91 0.94 -10.54
N LEU A 331 29.52 0.18 -9.51
CA LEU A 331 30.32 -0.03 -8.30
C LEU A 331 31.73 -0.55 -8.60
N SER A 332 32.71 -0.05 -7.85
CA SER A 332 34.08 -0.54 -7.88
C SER A 332 34.17 -1.97 -7.29
N ARG A 333 35.26 -2.68 -7.60
CA ARG A 333 35.53 -4.01 -7.01
C ARG A 333 35.66 -3.95 -5.49
N LYS A 334 36.17 -2.84 -4.95
CA LYS A 334 36.32 -2.60 -3.51
C LYS A 334 34.95 -2.47 -2.84
N ALA A 335 34.04 -1.69 -3.42
CA ALA A 335 32.68 -1.52 -2.93
C ALA A 335 31.87 -2.83 -2.98
N LYS A 336 32.02 -3.63 -4.05
CA LYS A 336 31.41 -4.96 -4.14
C LYS A 336 31.93 -5.95 -3.07
N ARG A 337 33.12 -5.73 -2.51
CA ARG A 337 33.64 -6.53 -1.37
C ARG A 337 33.09 -6.10 -0.03
N VAL A 338 32.86 -4.79 0.17
CA VAL A 338 32.24 -4.28 1.41
C VAL A 338 30.82 -4.80 1.56
N THR A 339 30.02 -4.71 0.50
CA THR A 339 28.65 -5.25 0.48
C THR A 339 28.61 -6.75 0.82
N LEU A 340 29.60 -7.54 0.34
CA LEU A 340 29.73 -8.93 0.75
C LEU A 340 30.02 -9.09 2.25
N HIS A 341 30.97 -8.31 2.78
CA HIS A 341 31.36 -8.38 4.19
C HIS A 341 30.20 -7.99 5.11
N GLU A 342 29.43 -6.96 4.76
CA GLU A 342 28.20 -6.57 5.44
C GLU A 342 27.15 -7.68 5.39
N LEU A 343 26.90 -8.30 4.23
CA LEU A 343 25.95 -9.42 4.11
C LEU A 343 26.35 -10.64 4.97
N HIS A 344 27.64 -10.95 5.03
CA HIS A 344 28.16 -12.05 5.85
C HIS A 344 28.01 -11.76 7.35
N SER A 345 28.34 -10.54 7.77
CA SER A 345 28.21 -10.12 9.16
C SER A 345 26.74 -10.12 9.60
N SER A 346 25.81 -9.58 8.78
CA SER A 346 24.36 -9.64 9.06
C SER A 346 23.88 -11.08 9.25
N ARG A 347 24.34 -12.02 8.42
CA ARG A 347 23.98 -13.44 8.52
C ARG A 347 24.40 -14.04 9.86
N GLU A 348 25.65 -13.83 10.29
CA GLU A 348 26.13 -14.33 11.58
C GLU A 348 25.27 -13.82 12.74
N PHE A 349 24.82 -12.55 12.68
CA PHE A 349 23.91 -11.99 13.67
C PHE A 349 22.50 -12.58 13.63
N PHE A 350 21.90 -12.77 12.44
CA PHE A 350 20.58 -13.39 12.33
C PHE A 350 20.56 -14.82 12.87
N GLN A 351 21.65 -15.58 12.66
CA GLN A 351 21.82 -16.91 13.25
C GLN A 351 21.79 -16.87 14.79
N ILE A 352 22.52 -15.92 15.39
CA ILE A 352 22.57 -15.73 16.86
C ILE A 352 21.20 -15.32 17.42
N ILE A 353 20.45 -14.46 16.71
CA ILE A 353 19.11 -14.03 17.14
C ILE A 353 18.12 -15.19 17.07
N ALA A 354 18.16 -16.00 16.00
CA ALA A 354 17.30 -17.17 15.86
C ALA A 354 17.57 -18.21 16.96
N GLU A 355 18.83 -18.43 17.32
CA GLU A 355 19.20 -19.30 18.44
C GLU A 355 18.63 -18.79 19.77
N LYS A 356 18.74 -17.48 20.05
CA LYS A 356 18.18 -16.88 21.27
C LYS A 356 16.64 -16.92 21.30
N GLN A 357 15.97 -16.78 20.16
CA GLN A 357 14.51 -16.88 20.09
C GLN A 357 14.05 -18.31 20.37
N ALA A 358 14.75 -19.32 19.84
CA ALA A 358 14.46 -20.72 20.11
C ALA A 358 14.61 -21.06 21.62
N ASP A 359 15.65 -20.53 22.27
CA ASP A 359 15.85 -20.72 23.72
C ASP A 359 14.74 -20.03 24.55
N ALA A 360 14.27 -18.86 24.12
CA ALA A 360 13.18 -18.15 24.78
C ALA A 360 11.83 -18.88 24.63
N GLU A 361 11.54 -19.42 23.45
CA GLU A 361 10.33 -20.23 23.21
C GLU A 361 10.32 -21.50 24.08
N LEU A 362 11.48 -22.15 24.26
CA LEU A 362 11.61 -23.30 25.16
C LEU A 362 11.30 -22.92 26.61
N MET A 363 11.83 -21.80 27.10
CA MET A 363 11.52 -21.29 28.44
C MET A 363 10.02 -20.96 28.61
N HIS A 364 9.40 -20.33 27.60
CA HIS A 364 7.97 -20.02 27.64
C HIS A 364 7.10 -21.29 27.66
N ALA A 365 7.48 -22.33 26.91
CA ALA A 365 6.80 -23.61 26.93
C ALA A 365 6.88 -24.30 28.31
N GLU A 366 8.04 -24.25 28.96
CA GLU A 366 8.22 -24.78 30.32
C GLU A 366 7.40 -24.00 31.36
N ALA A 367 7.37 -22.67 31.26
CA ALA A 367 6.55 -21.81 32.13
C ALA A 367 5.04 -22.08 31.95
N ALA A 368 4.57 -22.24 30.71
CA ALA A 368 3.18 -22.57 30.42
C ALA A 368 2.78 -23.93 31.02
N LYS A 369 3.68 -24.93 30.96
CA LYS A 369 3.47 -26.24 31.58
C LYS A 369 3.36 -26.14 33.11
N ALA A 370 4.19 -25.31 33.74
CA ALA A 370 4.12 -25.07 35.18
C ALA A 370 2.81 -24.36 35.58
N GLN A 371 2.35 -23.39 34.78
CA GLN A 371 1.08 -22.69 35.03
C GLN A 371 -0.15 -23.59 34.86
N ALA A 372 -0.12 -24.51 33.88
CA ALA A 372 -1.17 -25.52 33.72
C ALA A 372 -1.27 -26.43 34.95
N ALA A 373 -0.14 -26.91 35.46
CA ALA A 373 -0.09 -27.73 36.67
C ALA A 373 -0.62 -26.97 37.91
N ALA A 374 -0.27 -25.69 38.07
CA ALA A 374 -0.79 -24.86 39.15
C ALA A 374 -2.31 -24.64 39.06
N SER A 375 -2.84 -24.47 37.84
CA SER A 375 -4.28 -24.30 37.61
C SER A 375 -5.06 -25.58 37.93
N GLU A 376 -4.51 -26.75 37.60
CA GLU A 376 -5.09 -28.05 37.93
C GLU A 376 -5.15 -28.27 39.44
N MET A 377 -4.08 -27.93 40.17
CA MET A 377 -4.07 -27.93 41.63
C MET A 377 -5.13 -26.98 42.23
N HIS A 378 -5.28 -25.78 41.67
CA HIS A 378 -6.28 -24.82 42.14
C HIS A 378 -7.71 -25.33 41.88
N ALA A 379 -7.96 -25.94 40.72
CA ALA A 379 -9.26 -26.54 40.42
C ALA A 379 -9.60 -27.65 41.42
N HIS A 380 -8.63 -28.53 41.73
CA HIS A 380 -8.79 -29.57 42.74
C HIS A 380 -9.14 -29.00 44.13
N ALA A 381 -8.42 -27.97 44.57
CA ALA A 381 -8.69 -27.30 45.84
C ALA A 381 -10.09 -26.67 45.89
N MET A 382 -10.54 -26.04 44.80
CA MET A 382 -11.89 -25.45 44.72
C MET A 382 -12.99 -26.52 44.79
N THR A 383 -12.80 -27.70 44.19
CA THR A 383 -13.75 -28.82 44.33
C THR A 383 -13.81 -29.36 45.75
N GLU A 384 -12.69 -29.43 46.47
CA GLU A 384 -12.69 -29.84 47.88
C GLU A 384 -13.42 -28.83 48.77
N ILE A 385 -13.19 -27.52 48.55
CA ILE A 385 -13.90 -26.45 49.26
C ILE A 385 -15.40 -26.54 49.00
N ALA A 386 -15.82 -26.72 47.75
CA ALA A 386 -17.25 -26.86 47.40
C ALA A 386 -17.90 -28.06 48.13
N SER A 387 -17.21 -29.19 48.19
CA SER A 387 -17.66 -30.38 48.94
C SER A 387 -17.80 -30.10 50.45
N ALA A 388 -16.86 -29.36 51.04
CA ALA A 388 -16.93 -28.97 52.44
C ALA A 388 -18.10 -28.01 52.73
N VAL A 389 -18.34 -27.04 51.86
CA VAL A 389 -19.47 -26.10 51.98
C VAL A 389 -20.81 -26.83 51.88
N GLN A 390 -20.93 -27.81 50.97
CA GLN A 390 -22.16 -28.61 50.87
C GLN A 390 -22.44 -29.37 52.17
N LYS A 391 -21.42 -30.01 52.75
CA LYS A 391 -21.57 -30.70 54.05
C LYS A 391 -22.03 -29.74 55.15
N LEU A 392 -21.49 -28.52 55.21
CA LEU A 392 -21.92 -27.52 56.19
C LEU A 392 -23.38 -27.11 55.97
N ALA A 393 -23.81 -26.93 54.72
CA ALA A 393 -25.20 -26.61 54.40
C ALA A 393 -26.16 -27.74 54.82
N ASP A 394 -25.80 -28.99 54.57
CA ASP A 394 -26.58 -30.16 54.98
C ASP A 394 -26.70 -30.23 56.51
N THR A 395 -25.63 -29.92 57.24
CA THR A 395 -25.63 -29.90 58.71
C THR A 395 -26.53 -28.78 59.26
N ALA A 396 -26.52 -27.61 58.63
CA ALA A 396 -27.38 -26.50 59.01
C ALA A 396 -28.87 -26.78 58.75
N ALA A 397 -29.19 -27.50 57.67
CA ALA A 397 -30.56 -27.93 57.40
C ALA A 397 -31.08 -28.87 58.50
N ILE A 398 -30.27 -29.85 58.92
CA ILE A 398 -30.59 -30.75 60.03
C ILE A 398 -30.81 -29.96 61.34
N GLN A 399 -29.98 -28.96 61.61
CA GLN A 399 -30.11 -28.10 62.80
C GLN A 399 -31.44 -27.33 62.80
N ALA A 400 -31.84 -26.78 61.65
CA ALA A 400 -33.08 -26.02 61.50
C ALA A 400 -34.32 -26.90 61.71
N ASP A 401 -34.31 -28.14 61.20
CA ASP A 401 -35.40 -29.09 61.43
C ASP A 401 -35.51 -29.46 62.93
N ASN A 402 -34.38 -29.70 63.60
CA ASN A 402 -34.36 -29.94 65.05
C ASN A 402 -34.89 -28.75 65.87
N GLU A 403 -34.58 -27.51 65.46
CA GLU A 403 -35.12 -26.30 66.10
C GLU A 403 -36.63 -26.17 65.91
N LYS A 404 -37.12 -26.49 64.71
CA LYS A 404 -38.56 -26.50 64.41
C LYS A 404 -39.31 -27.51 65.28
N GLU A 405 -38.76 -28.70 65.47
CA GLU A 405 -39.31 -29.69 66.41
C GLU A 405 -39.32 -29.18 67.85
N ARG A 406 -38.22 -28.53 68.29
CA ARG A 406 -38.14 -27.89 69.62
C ARG A 406 -39.22 -26.83 69.82
N ILE A 407 -39.44 -25.96 68.83
CA ILE A 407 -40.47 -24.92 68.88
C ILE A 407 -41.86 -25.55 69.01
N GLN A 408 -42.16 -26.59 68.23
CA GLN A 408 -43.45 -27.30 68.35
C GLN A 408 -43.66 -27.95 69.73
N ILE A 409 -42.61 -28.49 70.34
CA ILE A 409 -42.68 -29.03 71.71
C ILE A 409 -42.95 -27.89 72.71
N PHE A 410 -42.30 -26.73 72.54
CA PHE A 410 -42.54 -25.55 73.38
C PHE A 410 -43.96 -25.02 73.24
N ASP A 411 -44.51 -24.91 72.02
CA ASP A 411 -45.88 -24.45 71.80
C ASP A 411 -46.91 -25.40 72.45
N LYS A 412 -46.67 -26.72 72.38
CA LYS A 412 -47.48 -27.71 73.09
C LYS A 412 -47.42 -27.51 74.61
N LEU A 413 -46.23 -27.26 75.17
CA LEU A 413 -46.06 -26.97 76.60
C LEU A 413 -46.79 -25.68 77.00
N VAL A 414 -46.67 -24.60 76.23
CA VAL A 414 -47.38 -23.33 76.47
C VAL A 414 -48.89 -23.54 76.44
N THR A 415 -49.39 -24.31 75.48
CA THR A 415 -50.83 -24.62 75.38
C THR A 415 -51.34 -25.43 76.59
N ILE A 416 -50.52 -26.34 77.13
CA ILE A 416 -50.85 -27.11 78.34
C ILE A 416 -50.83 -26.22 79.59
N LEU A 417 -49.93 -25.24 79.66
CA LEU A 417 -49.74 -24.38 80.84
C LEU A 417 -50.70 -23.16 80.88
N ASN A 418 -51.18 -22.68 79.73
CA ASN A 418 -52.05 -21.50 79.63
C ASN A 418 -53.36 -21.55 80.43
N PRO A 419 -54.06 -22.70 80.58
CA PRO A 419 -55.26 -22.78 81.42
C PRO A 419 -54.99 -22.55 82.92
N SER A 420 -53.72 -22.50 83.34
CA SER A 420 -53.31 -22.36 84.74
C SER A 420 -52.75 -20.97 85.08
N LEU A 421 -52.79 -20.01 84.15
CA LEU A 421 -52.28 -18.65 84.36
C LEU A 421 -53.44 -17.65 84.53
N PRO A 422 -53.49 -16.88 85.63
CA PRO A 422 -54.59 -15.96 85.92
C PRO A 422 -54.61 -14.75 84.97
N GLU A 423 -55.78 -14.43 84.41
CA GLU A 423 -56.01 -13.22 83.61
C GLU A 423 -55.86 -11.97 84.50
N ASN A 424 -54.75 -11.24 84.29
CA ASN A 424 -54.56 -9.95 84.94
C ASN A 424 -55.29 -8.87 84.14
N THR A 425 -56.49 -8.51 84.60
CA THR A 425 -57.12 -7.24 84.28
C THR A 425 -56.67 -6.20 85.30
N ASN A 426 -56.38 -4.99 84.79
CA ASN A 426 -56.31 -3.71 85.51
C ASN A 426 -54.94 -3.11 85.87
N ASN A 427 -54.86 -1.85 85.42
CA ASN A 427 -54.28 -0.63 86.01
C ASN A 427 -52.79 -0.30 85.84
N GLU A 428 -52.64 0.85 85.15
CA GLU A 428 -51.50 1.78 84.97
C GLU A 428 -50.47 1.48 83.88
#